data_AF-A0A2V7VGY4-F1
#
_entry.id   AF-A0A2V7VGY4-F1
#
_cell.length_a   1.000
_cell.length_b   1.000
_cell.length_c   1.000
_cell.angle_alpha   90.00
_cell.angle_beta   90.00
_cell.angle_gamma   90.00
#
_symmetry.space_group_name_H-M   'P 1'
#
loop_
_entity.id
_entity.type
_entity.pdbx_description
1 polymer ?
#
loop_
_entity_poly.entity_id
_entity_poly.type
_entity_poly.pdbx_seq_one_letter_code
_entity_poly.pdbx_strand_id
1 'polypeptide(L)'
;YYPQASGVALSDDESSATSALRLRTVKSLYDPNYLDESWINSMGMGPVKLIARLKAWIDGRFTGPAAGARPRIAVSEYNWGNDAGPSSTLAQAEVLAVFGREGVDLATRWVAPGDGTRVEDAFLLYLNYNGAGGAVAGDSVRATTTNVDQVGAYAVRNGSTLYLLLFNKDTVQRTVAVNVAGGLTQSALLYRFTADSRLASAGSASPVAGALDLSLPARSATLAVTPLTAAPPPATQFYTVAPCRAVDTRTIPAGPYGGPALTAGATRTFGLGGRCGIPSTANAVSLNVTVTGSSAAGNLALFPAGAAATTSAVNYSAGQTIANNAIVMLGASAGLAVRCNQASGTTHVILDVNGYFE
;
A
#
# COMPACT_ATOMS: atom_id res chain seq x y z
N TYR A 1 14.45 4.33 -25.65
CA TYR A 1 15.48 5.07 -24.92
C TYR A 1 16.66 4.17 -24.68
N TYR A 2 17.80 4.55 -25.23
CA TYR A 2 19.05 3.82 -25.11
C TYR A 2 20.09 4.84 -24.65
N PRO A 3 20.78 4.64 -23.51
CA PRO A 3 21.90 5.48 -23.13
C PRO A 3 22.89 5.60 -24.29
N GLN A 4 23.30 6.82 -24.61
CA GLN A 4 24.18 7.09 -25.75
C GLN A 4 25.67 6.97 -25.40
N ALA A 5 25.99 6.70 -24.14
CA ALA A 5 27.33 6.40 -23.69
C ALA A 5 27.88 5.16 -24.40
N SER A 6 29.13 5.24 -24.87
CA SER A 6 29.78 4.17 -25.61
C SER A 6 29.82 2.87 -24.82
N GLY A 7 29.42 1.76 -25.45
CA GLY A 7 29.44 0.42 -24.82
C GLY A 7 28.37 0.20 -23.75
N VAL A 8 27.42 1.11 -23.53
CA VAL A 8 26.38 0.92 -22.50
C VAL A 8 25.19 0.13 -23.04
N ALA A 9 24.46 0.72 -23.98
CA ALA A 9 23.24 0.13 -24.52
C ALA A 9 23.55 -1.10 -25.38
N LEU A 10 22.74 -2.16 -25.24
CA LEU A 10 22.84 -3.41 -26.03
C LEU A 10 24.19 -4.14 -25.94
N SER A 11 25.10 -3.70 -25.08
CA SER A 11 26.44 -4.28 -24.93
C SER A 11 26.48 -5.33 -23.83
N ASP A 12 27.41 -6.27 -23.98
CA ASP A 12 27.82 -7.26 -23.00
C ASP A 12 29.09 -6.90 -22.21
N ASP A 13 29.65 -5.72 -22.44
CA ASP A 13 30.86 -5.25 -21.74
C ASP A 13 30.57 -4.95 -20.26
N GLU A 14 31.21 -5.73 -19.40
CA GLU A 14 31.19 -5.63 -17.94
C GLU A 14 32.55 -5.19 -17.35
N SER A 15 33.41 -4.60 -18.17
CA SER A 15 34.61 -3.90 -17.69
C SER A 15 34.23 -2.88 -16.61
N SER A 16 35.14 -2.64 -15.67
CA SER A 16 34.89 -1.74 -14.54
C SER A 16 34.42 -0.35 -14.98
N ALA A 17 34.98 0.17 -16.08
CA ALA A 17 34.63 1.44 -16.68
C ALA A 17 33.19 1.43 -17.22
N THR A 18 32.86 0.48 -18.10
CA THR A 18 31.53 0.39 -18.73
C THR A 18 30.44 0.05 -17.72
N SER A 19 30.71 -0.86 -16.80
CA SER A 19 29.81 -1.23 -15.69
C SER A 19 29.47 -0.03 -14.80
N ALA A 20 30.47 0.76 -14.42
CA ALA A 20 30.24 1.98 -13.65
C ALA A 20 29.47 3.04 -14.45
N LEU A 21 29.83 3.24 -15.72
CA LEU A 21 29.17 4.18 -16.62
C LEU A 21 27.69 3.83 -16.83
N ARG A 22 27.39 2.56 -17.14
CA ARG A 22 26.04 2.02 -17.32
C ARG A 22 25.13 2.39 -16.14
N LEU A 23 25.60 2.20 -14.91
CA LEU A 23 24.82 2.50 -13.72
C LEU A 23 24.67 4.00 -13.45
N ARG A 24 25.65 4.83 -13.81
CA ARG A 24 25.50 6.30 -13.76
C ARG A 24 24.50 6.81 -14.77
N THR A 25 24.47 6.24 -15.99
CA THR A 25 23.59 6.73 -17.06
C THR A 25 22.10 6.59 -16.76
N VAL A 26 21.69 5.79 -15.76
CA VAL A 26 20.29 5.76 -15.29
C VAL A 26 19.80 7.16 -14.89
N LYS A 27 20.69 8.01 -14.38
CA LYS A 27 20.39 9.41 -14.02
C LYS A 27 19.88 10.25 -15.21
N SER A 28 20.26 9.91 -16.44
CA SER A 28 19.79 10.59 -17.65
C SER A 28 18.25 10.61 -17.79
N LEU A 29 17.56 9.67 -17.12
CA LEU A 29 16.10 9.61 -17.08
C LEU A 29 15.47 10.75 -16.26
N TYR A 30 16.12 11.22 -15.20
CA TYR A 30 15.47 12.06 -14.18
C TYR A 30 16.30 13.21 -13.62
N ASP A 31 17.64 13.07 -13.55
CA ASP A 31 18.49 13.99 -12.81
C ASP A 31 18.74 15.26 -13.64
N PRO A 32 18.30 16.45 -13.17
CA PRO A 32 18.54 17.70 -13.88
C PRO A 32 19.99 18.16 -13.83
N ASN A 33 20.86 17.55 -13.01
CA ASN A 33 22.26 17.92 -12.86
C ASN A 33 23.22 16.90 -13.51
N TYR A 34 22.72 15.75 -13.97
CA TYR A 34 23.55 14.77 -14.67
C TYR A 34 23.80 15.20 -16.11
N LEU A 35 25.06 15.47 -16.43
CA LEU A 35 25.53 15.66 -17.79
C LEU A 35 25.83 14.30 -18.41
N ASP A 36 25.17 13.99 -19.52
CA ASP A 36 25.27 12.68 -20.15
C ASP A 36 26.69 12.44 -20.67
N GLU A 37 27.31 11.32 -20.29
CA GLU A 37 28.68 10.97 -20.67
C GLU A 37 28.73 10.39 -22.10
N SER A 38 28.20 11.17 -23.06
CA SER A 38 28.06 10.79 -24.47
C SER A 38 28.18 12.00 -25.40
N TRP A 39 28.01 11.75 -26.70
CA TRP A 39 27.97 12.78 -27.74
C TRP A 39 26.87 13.84 -27.50
N ILE A 40 25.79 13.51 -26.78
CA ILE A 40 24.70 14.47 -26.50
C ILE A 40 25.23 15.68 -25.72
N ASN A 41 26.05 15.43 -24.69
CA ASN A 41 26.65 16.51 -23.92
C ASN A 41 27.73 17.24 -24.71
N SER A 42 28.50 16.54 -25.55
CA SER A 42 29.48 17.15 -26.45
C SER A 42 28.86 18.15 -27.43
N MET A 43 27.57 18.00 -27.77
CA MET A 43 26.80 18.96 -28.57
C MET A 43 26.25 20.15 -27.78
N GLY A 44 26.54 20.26 -26.48
CA GLY A 44 26.07 21.36 -25.63
C GLY A 44 24.57 21.33 -25.34
N MET A 45 23.91 20.18 -25.46
CA MET A 45 22.45 20.04 -25.28
C MET A 45 21.98 20.07 -23.81
N GLY A 46 22.91 20.16 -22.87
CA GLY A 46 22.67 20.10 -21.43
C GLY A 46 22.15 18.74 -20.94
N PRO A 47 21.69 18.66 -19.68
CA PRO A 47 21.17 17.44 -19.07
C PRO A 47 19.99 16.86 -19.87
N VAL A 48 20.00 15.56 -20.14
CA VAL A 48 18.92 14.86 -20.86
C VAL A 48 17.61 14.96 -20.09
N LYS A 49 17.61 14.57 -18.80
CA LYS A 49 16.46 14.61 -17.87
C LYS A 49 15.16 14.14 -18.54
N LEU A 50 15.21 12.99 -19.20
CA LEU A 50 14.23 12.55 -20.19
C LEU A 50 12.78 12.72 -19.72
N ILE A 51 12.44 12.16 -18.56
CA ILE A 51 11.05 12.10 -18.09
C ILE A 51 10.55 13.49 -17.69
N ALA A 52 11.38 14.26 -16.98
CA ALA A 52 11.06 15.65 -16.64
C ALA A 52 10.91 16.52 -17.89
N ARG A 53 11.74 16.30 -18.92
CA ARG A 53 11.64 16.98 -20.21
C ARG A 53 10.35 16.65 -20.94
N LEU A 54 9.93 15.37 -20.96
CA LEU A 54 8.66 14.94 -21.53
C LEU A 54 7.47 15.56 -20.80
N LYS A 55 7.48 15.56 -19.46
CA LYS A 55 6.46 16.24 -18.64
C LYS A 55 6.36 17.72 -18.99
N ALA A 56 7.50 18.42 -19.05
CA ALA A 56 7.52 19.85 -19.40
C ALA A 56 6.95 20.12 -20.81
N TRP A 57 7.21 19.23 -21.79
CA TRP A 57 6.60 19.34 -23.11
C TRP A 57 5.09 19.12 -23.09
N ILE A 58 4.61 18.16 -22.31
CA ILE A 58 3.17 17.92 -22.13
C ILE A 58 2.52 19.13 -21.45
N ASP A 59 3.10 19.61 -20.35
CA ASP A 59 2.63 20.76 -19.58
C ASP A 59 2.55 22.03 -20.44
N GLY A 60 3.56 22.28 -21.27
CA GLY A 60 3.62 23.47 -22.13
C GLY A 60 2.72 23.40 -23.36
N ARG A 61 2.36 22.21 -23.86
CA ARG A 61 1.59 22.03 -25.12
C ARG A 61 0.12 21.71 -24.90
N PHE A 62 -0.25 21.13 -23.76
CA PHE A 62 -1.62 20.68 -23.46
C PHE A 62 -2.21 21.50 -22.30
N THR A 63 -2.38 22.81 -22.50
CA THR A 63 -3.03 23.73 -21.56
C THR A 63 -4.50 24.00 -21.92
N GLY A 64 -5.35 24.37 -20.95
CA GLY A 64 -6.74 24.80 -21.19
C GLY A 64 -7.79 23.66 -21.25
N PRO A 65 -8.97 23.90 -21.87
CA PRO A 65 -10.13 22.98 -21.85
C PRO A 65 -9.86 21.57 -22.43
N ALA A 66 -8.74 21.38 -23.12
CA ALA A 66 -8.25 20.09 -23.60
C ALA A 66 -7.64 19.19 -22.50
N ALA A 67 -7.67 19.60 -21.22
CA ALA A 67 -7.13 18.83 -20.10
C ALA A 67 -7.73 17.42 -19.95
N GLY A 68 -8.93 17.17 -20.48
CA GLY A 68 -9.55 15.84 -20.50
C GLY A 68 -8.84 14.81 -21.39
N ALA A 69 -7.94 15.23 -22.29
CA ALA A 69 -7.20 14.37 -23.22
C ALA A 69 -5.67 14.50 -23.05
N ARG A 70 -5.20 14.80 -21.83
CA ARG A 70 -3.77 14.98 -21.55
C ARG A 70 -3.00 13.68 -21.82
N PRO A 71 -1.97 13.69 -22.68
CA PRO A 71 -1.23 12.48 -23.00
C PRO A 71 -0.46 11.96 -21.78
N ARG A 72 -0.35 10.64 -21.75
CA ARG A 72 0.45 9.87 -20.79
C ARG A 72 1.85 9.61 -21.33
N ILE A 73 2.80 9.29 -20.45
CA ILE A 73 4.19 9.06 -20.84
C ILE A 73 4.41 7.56 -21.07
N ALA A 74 4.76 7.20 -22.29
CA ALA A 74 5.23 5.85 -22.64
C ALA A 74 6.70 5.87 -23.07
N VAL A 75 7.52 4.99 -22.48
CA VAL A 75 8.87 4.66 -22.96
C VAL A 75 8.79 3.31 -23.66
N SER A 76 8.31 3.31 -24.89
CA SER A 76 7.91 2.10 -25.63
C SER A 76 9.06 1.20 -26.08
N GLU A 77 10.29 1.66 -25.96
CA GLU A 77 11.48 0.82 -26.12
C GLU A 77 12.53 1.34 -25.17
N TYR A 78 13.28 0.48 -24.49
CA TYR A 78 14.51 0.85 -23.79
C TYR A 78 15.42 -0.35 -23.53
N ASN A 79 16.73 -0.10 -23.37
CA ASN A 79 17.70 -1.14 -23.02
C ASN A 79 18.98 -0.54 -22.41
N TRP A 80 19.49 -1.15 -21.33
CA TRP A 80 20.72 -0.74 -20.63
C TRP A 80 21.90 -1.72 -20.76
N GLY A 81 21.77 -2.77 -21.55
CA GLY A 81 22.79 -3.81 -21.75
C GLY A 81 22.17 -5.18 -22.01
N ASN A 82 23.04 -6.18 -22.16
CA ASN A 82 22.67 -7.58 -22.37
C ASN A 82 21.86 -8.18 -21.20
N ASP A 83 21.42 -9.43 -21.35
CA ASP A 83 20.62 -10.14 -20.34
C ASP A 83 21.46 -10.87 -19.27
N ALA A 84 22.77 -11.01 -19.49
CA ALA A 84 23.66 -11.83 -18.66
C ALA A 84 24.52 -11.03 -17.67
N GLY A 85 24.65 -9.71 -17.86
CA GLY A 85 25.55 -8.85 -17.12
C GLY A 85 25.03 -8.44 -15.75
N PRO A 86 25.88 -8.40 -14.69
CA PRO A 86 25.47 -7.92 -13.39
C PRO A 86 25.12 -6.43 -13.39
N SER A 87 25.82 -5.58 -14.15
CA SER A 87 25.50 -4.15 -14.18
C SER A 87 24.31 -3.82 -15.06
N SER A 88 24.05 -4.57 -16.13
CA SER A 88 22.80 -4.46 -16.90
C SER A 88 21.59 -4.89 -16.08
N THR A 89 21.71 -5.95 -15.29
CA THR A 89 20.66 -6.40 -14.36
C THR A 89 20.36 -5.36 -13.29
N LEU A 90 21.40 -4.81 -12.64
CA LEU A 90 21.23 -3.79 -11.63
C LEU A 90 20.65 -2.49 -12.21
N ALA A 91 21.12 -2.06 -13.39
CA ALA A 91 20.58 -0.89 -14.08
C ALA A 91 19.11 -1.11 -14.45
N GLN A 92 18.76 -2.29 -14.96
CA GLN A 92 17.37 -2.64 -15.27
C GLN A 92 16.47 -2.51 -14.03
N ALA A 93 16.92 -3.04 -12.89
CA ALA A 93 16.14 -2.99 -11.66
C ALA A 93 15.95 -1.54 -11.17
N GLU A 94 16.97 -0.69 -11.23
CA GLU A 94 16.84 0.72 -10.84
C GLU A 94 15.97 1.51 -11.84
N VAL A 95 16.07 1.25 -13.14
CA VAL A 95 15.24 1.89 -14.17
C VAL A 95 13.75 1.67 -13.90
N LEU A 96 13.35 0.47 -13.48
CA LEU A 96 11.94 0.19 -13.11
C LEU A 96 11.49 1.04 -11.91
N ALA A 97 12.32 1.20 -10.88
CA ALA A 97 12.02 2.09 -9.76
C ALA A 97 11.92 3.55 -10.19
N VAL A 98 12.80 4.00 -11.09
CA VAL A 98 12.77 5.37 -11.64
C VAL A 98 11.48 5.59 -12.42
N PHE A 99 11.06 4.66 -13.27
CA PHE A 99 9.79 4.77 -14.01
C PHE A 99 8.58 4.88 -13.08
N GLY A 100 8.52 4.06 -12.03
CA GLY A 100 7.46 4.15 -11.02
C GLY A 100 7.47 5.49 -10.27
N ARG A 101 8.64 5.92 -9.78
CA ARG A 101 8.81 7.20 -9.05
C ARG A 101 8.47 8.41 -9.92
N GLU A 102 8.90 8.39 -11.16
CA GLU A 102 8.72 9.50 -12.10
C GLU A 102 7.38 9.46 -12.83
N GLY A 103 6.51 8.47 -12.58
CA GLY A 103 5.18 8.41 -13.18
C GLY A 103 5.20 8.18 -14.70
N VAL A 104 6.01 7.23 -15.16
CA VAL A 104 5.90 6.69 -16.52
C VAL A 104 4.73 5.71 -16.55
N ASP A 105 3.78 5.92 -17.45
CA ASP A 105 2.53 5.14 -17.53
C ASP A 105 2.73 3.77 -18.20
N LEU A 106 3.67 3.68 -19.14
CA LEU A 106 3.99 2.45 -19.86
C LEU A 106 5.48 2.42 -20.19
N ALA A 107 6.15 1.30 -19.96
CA ALA A 107 7.50 1.09 -20.45
C ALA A 107 7.66 -0.34 -20.95
N THR A 108 8.32 -0.51 -22.10
CA THR A 108 8.56 -1.82 -22.70
C THR A 108 10.04 -1.97 -23.02
N ARG A 109 10.69 -2.92 -22.36
CA ARG A 109 12.11 -3.22 -22.59
C ARG A 109 12.27 -3.85 -23.97
N TRP A 110 13.29 -3.43 -24.70
CA TRP A 110 13.67 -4.05 -25.96
C TRP A 110 15.01 -4.78 -25.82
N VAL A 111 15.12 -6.09 -26.04
CA VAL A 111 14.02 -7.06 -26.20
C VAL A 111 13.52 -7.53 -24.82
N ALA A 112 12.47 -8.36 -24.82
CA ALA A 112 12.10 -9.12 -23.63
C ALA A 112 13.31 -9.95 -23.16
N PRO A 113 13.66 -9.96 -21.86
CA PRO A 113 14.73 -10.81 -21.37
C PRO A 113 14.44 -12.28 -21.63
N GLY A 114 15.46 -13.08 -21.95
CA GLY A 114 15.32 -14.53 -22.02
C GLY A 114 15.03 -15.16 -20.64
N ASP A 115 14.34 -16.29 -20.64
CA ASP A 115 14.06 -17.07 -19.43
C ASP A 115 15.37 -17.51 -18.75
N GLY A 116 15.41 -17.43 -17.42
CA GLY A 116 16.56 -17.82 -16.61
C GLY A 116 17.75 -16.87 -16.71
N THR A 117 17.64 -15.73 -17.40
CA THR A 117 18.73 -14.74 -17.49
C THR A 117 18.85 -13.91 -16.23
N ARG A 118 19.98 -13.23 -16.01
CA ARG A 118 20.14 -12.38 -14.83
C ARG A 118 19.19 -11.18 -14.88
N VAL A 119 18.98 -10.59 -16.04
CA VAL A 119 18.06 -9.45 -16.19
C VAL A 119 16.62 -9.84 -15.85
N GLU A 120 16.22 -11.11 -15.98
CA GLU A 120 14.94 -11.59 -15.47
C GLU A 120 14.78 -11.32 -13.97
N ASP A 121 15.84 -11.48 -13.16
CA ASP A 121 15.80 -11.20 -11.72
C ASP A 121 15.46 -9.74 -11.42
N ALA A 122 15.82 -8.81 -12.31
CA ALA A 122 15.46 -7.41 -12.18
C ALA A 122 13.94 -7.19 -12.30
N PHE A 123 13.24 -7.99 -13.10
CA PHE A 123 11.78 -7.98 -13.19
C PHE A 123 11.14 -8.77 -12.06
N LEU A 124 11.67 -9.95 -11.73
CA LEU A 124 11.17 -10.79 -10.64
C LEU A 124 11.27 -10.07 -9.28
N LEU A 125 12.26 -9.21 -9.07
CA LEU A 125 12.34 -8.36 -7.87
C LEU A 125 11.08 -7.51 -7.64
N TYR A 126 10.35 -7.17 -8.70
CA TYR A 126 9.10 -6.42 -8.62
C TYR A 126 7.86 -7.28 -8.79
N LEU A 127 7.94 -8.36 -9.56
CA LEU A 127 6.76 -9.12 -10.00
C LEU A 127 6.59 -10.46 -9.26
N ASN A 128 7.65 -11.01 -8.68
CA ASN A 128 7.64 -12.31 -8.01
C ASN A 128 8.84 -12.49 -7.07
N TYR A 129 9.09 -11.51 -6.19
CA TYR A 129 10.37 -11.44 -5.45
C TYR A 129 10.62 -12.61 -4.49
N ASN A 130 9.54 -13.30 -4.11
CA ASN A 130 9.56 -14.43 -3.18
C ASN A 130 9.32 -15.78 -3.87
N GLY A 131 9.18 -15.83 -5.19
CA GLY A 131 8.84 -17.04 -5.93
C GLY A 131 7.40 -17.55 -5.70
N ALA A 132 6.58 -16.80 -4.96
CA ALA A 132 5.22 -17.16 -4.56
C ALA A 132 4.19 -16.07 -4.93
N GLY A 133 4.48 -15.28 -5.96
CA GLY A 133 3.61 -14.21 -6.47
C GLY A 133 3.68 -12.89 -5.70
N GLY A 134 4.66 -12.72 -4.81
CA GLY A 134 4.90 -11.46 -4.12
C GLY A 134 5.31 -10.38 -5.12
N ALA A 135 4.55 -9.29 -5.17
CA ALA A 135 4.78 -8.20 -6.09
C ALA A 135 4.88 -6.84 -5.36
N VAL A 136 5.72 -5.96 -5.88
CA VAL A 136 5.79 -4.55 -5.49
C VAL A 136 4.69 -3.81 -6.24
N ALA A 137 3.69 -3.36 -5.50
CA ALA A 137 2.58 -2.56 -6.01
C ALA A 137 2.24 -1.49 -4.98
N GLY A 138 1.57 -0.41 -5.41
CA GLY A 138 1.16 0.69 -4.55
C GLY A 138 1.67 2.05 -5.03
N ASP A 139 1.60 3.03 -4.14
CA ASP A 139 1.98 4.40 -4.43
C ASP A 139 3.47 4.61 -4.17
N SER A 140 4.18 5.24 -5.12
CA SER A 140 5.53 5.72 -4.84
C SER A 140 5.47 6.78 -3.73
N VAL A 141 6.27 6.59 -2.68
CA VAL A 141 6.40 7.55 -1.58
C VAL A 141 7.81 8.12 -1.56
N ARG A 142 7.97 9.31 -0.97
CA ARG A 142 9.24 10.02 -0.95
C ARG A 142 10.33 9.18 -0.27
N ALA A 143 11.40 8.90 -1.02
CA ALA A 143 12.65 8.35 -0.53
C ALA A 143 13.81 9.23 -1.01
N THR A 144 14.78 9.47 -0.13
CA THR A 144 15.98 10.26 -0.44
C THR A 144 17.21 9.52 0.06
N THR A 145 18.30 9.64 -0.68
CA THR A 145 19.61 9.09 -0.33
C THR A 145 20.60 10.22 -0.20
N THR A 146 21.51 10.14 0.77
CA THR A 146 22.61 11.11 0.94
C THR A 146 23.71 10.92 -0.09
N ASN A 147 23.74 9.78 -0.80
CA ASN A 147 24.71 9.48 -1.85
C ASN A 147 24.05 8.72 -3.00
N VAL A 148 23.38 9.46 -3.88
CA VAL A 148 22.65 8.90 -5.03
C VAL A 148 23.57 8.21 -6.06
N ASP A 149 24.86 8.55 -6.05
CA ASP A 149 25.85 8.01 -6.97
C ASP A 149 26.23 6.58 -6.59
N GLN A 150 26.26 6.27 -5.30
CA GLN A 150 26.58 4.94 -4.79
C GLN A 150 25.33 4.11 -4.50
N VAL A 151 24.30 4.67 -3.86
CA VAL A 151 23.11 3.93 -3.45
C VAL A 151 21.84 4.63 -3.91
N GLY A 152 21.16 4.02 -4.88
CA GLY A 152 19.79 4.40 -5.24
C GLY A 152 18.80 3.94 -4.17
N ALA A 153 17.86 4.80 -3.77
CA ALA A 153 16.87 4.49 -2.75
C ALA A 153 15.47 4.94 -3.19
N TYR A 154 14.51 4.02 -3.14
CA TYR A 154 13.14 4.21 -3.60
C TYR A 154 12.19 3.52 -2.63
N ALA A 155 10.96 4.03 -2.52
CA ALA A 155 9.96 3.47 -1.62
C ALA A 155 8.58 3.43 -2.29
N VAL A 156 7.84 2.35 -2.03
CA VAL A 156 6.47 2.14 -2.48
C VAL A 156 5.63 1.73 -1.28
N ARG A 157 4.45 2.33 -1.09
CA ARG A 157 3.53 2.00 -0.02
C ARG A 157 2.24 1.41 -0.59
N ASN A 158 1.79 0.30 -0.01
CA ASN A 158 0.50 -0.30 -0.29
C ASN A 158 -0.24 -0.59 1.00
N GLY A 159 -1.15 0.31 1.38
CA GLY A 159 -1.86 0.23 2.65
C GLY A 159 -0.90 0.19 3.84
N SER A 160 -0.82 -0.97 4.48
CA SER A 160 0.04 -1.27 5.64
C SER A 160 1.37 -1.95 5.25
N THR A 161 1.74 -2.03 3.99
CA THR A 161 3.03 -2.59 3.54
C THR A 161 3.89 -1.48 2.97
N LEU A 162 5.14 -1.42 3.40
CA LEU A 162 6.18 -0.58 2.81
C LEU A 162 7.22 -1.46 2.12
N TYR A 163 7.48 -1.15 0.86
CA TYR A 163 8.53 -1.74 0.04
C TYR A 163 9.67 -0.72 -0.07
N LEU A 164 10.86 -1.09 0.36
CA LEU A 164 12.07 -0.29 0.24
C LEU A 164 13.00 -0.95 -0.79
N LEU A 165 13.31 -0.23 -1.86
CA LEU A 165 14.17 -0.68 -2.95
C LEU A 165 15.51 0.06 -2.86
N LEU A 166 16.58 -0.69 -2.63
CA LEU A 166 17.92 -0.16 -2.40
C LEU A 166 18.89 -0.78 -3.41
N PHE A 167 19.57 0.07 -4.18
CA PHE A 167 20.47 -0.33 -5.27
C PHE A 167 21.89 0.12 -4.94
N ASN A 168 22.72 -0.78 -4.39
CA ASN A 168 24.13 -0.50 -4.20
C ASN A 168 24.86 -0.65 -5.54
N LYS A 169 25.17 0.48 -6.15
CA LYS A 169 25.92 0.58 -7.41
C LYS A 169 27.43 0.52 -7.18
N ASP A 170 27.91 0.50 -5.94
CA ASP A 170 29.34 0.47 -5.68
C ASP A 170 29.95 -0.92 -5.91
N THR A 171 31.26 -0.97 -6.09
CA THR A 171 32.05 -2.21 -6.15
C THR A 171 32.39 -2.74 -4.76
N VAL A 172 31.99 -2.05 -3.70
CA VAL A 172 32.16 -2.47 -2.30
C VAL A 172 30.83 -2.56 -1.58
N GLN A 173 30.80 -3.30 -0.47
CA GLN A 173 29.65 -3.30 0.43
C GLN A 173 29.40 -1.90 0.99
N ARG A 174 28.13 -1.51 1.08
CA ARG A 174 27.70 -0.26 1.71
C ARG A 174 26.74 -0.56 2.86
N THR A 175 27.03 -0.03 4.04
CA THR A 175 26.08 -0.04 5.17
C THR A 175 25.22 1.20 5.07
N VAL A 176 23.90 1.03 5.18
CA VAL A 176 22.93 2.12 5.11
C VAL A 176 22.00 2.07 6.32
N ALA A 177 21.72 3.25 6.88
CA ALA A 177 20.67 3.44 7.88
C ALA A 177 19.42 3.99 7.18
N VAL A 178 18.35 3.20 7.14
CA VAL A 178 17.08 3.57 6.51
C VAL A 178 16.13 4.10 7.58
N ASN A 179 15.93 5.42 7.57
CA ASN A 179 15.02 6.11 8.46
C ASN A 179 13.64 6.25 7.79
N VAL A 180 12.60 5.72 8.43
CA VAL A 180 11.21 5.86 7.96
C VAL A 180 10.46 6.80 8.88
N ALA A 181 9.75 7.78 8.30
CA ALA A 181 8.93 8.70 9.08
C ALA A 181 7.86 7.92 9.87
N GLY A 182 7.75 8.19 11.17
CA GLY A 182 6.90 7.43 12.11
C GLY A 182 7.58 6.21 12.73
N GLY A 183 8.75 5.81 12.23
CA GLY A 183 9.53 4.68 12.73
C GLY A 183 8.95 3.32 12.32
N LEU A 184 9.83 2.37 12.02
CA LEU A 184 9.47 0.97 11.82
C LEU A 184 9.45 0.23 13.16
N THR A 185 8.43 -0.59 13.38
CA THR A 185 8.33 -1.47 14.57
C THR A 185 8.38 -2.95 14.23
N GLN A 186 8.11 -3.30 12.98
CA GLN A 186 8.10 -4.68 12.49
C GLN A 186 9.37 -4.97 11.68
N SER A 187 9.85 -6.21 11.76
CA SER A 187 11.00 -6.65 10.96
C SER A 187 10.66 -6.61 9.46
N ALA A 188 11.66 -6.27 8.66
CA ALA A 188 11.59 -6.35 7.21
C ALA A 188 12.09 -7.71 6.72
N LEU A 189 11.38 -8.33 5.79
CA LEU A 189 11.90 -9.47 5.00
C LEU A 189 12.73 -8.92 3.85
N LEU A 190 13.90 -9.52 3.61
CA LEU A 190 14.85 -9.06 2.60
C LEU A 190 14.87 -10.04 1.42
N TYR A 191 14.86 -9.49 0.20
CA TYR A 191 15.06 -10.22 -1.04
C TYR A 191 16.13 -9.51 -1.86
N ARG A 192 17.03 -10.27 -2.47
CA ARG A 192 18.24 -9.70 -3.05
C ARG A 192 18.80 -10.53 -4.19
N PHE A 193 19.30 -9.84 -5.21
CA PHE A 193 20.33 -10.37 -6.10
C PHE A 193 21.61 -9.53 -5.97
N THR A 194 22.74 -10.10 -6.37
CA THR A 194 24.05 -9.43 -6.38
C THR A 194 24.75 -9.66 -7.72
N ALA A 195 25.97 -9.11 -7.89
CA ALA A 195 26.80 -9.47 -9.04
C ALA A 195 27.07 -10.98 -9.13
N ASP A 196 27.07 -11.69 -8.00
CA ASP A 196 27.49 -13.09 -7.94
C ASP A 196 26.34 -14.07 -7.65
N SER A 197 25.17 -13.57 -7.24
CA SER A 197 24.03 -14.40 -6.85
C SER A 197 22.72 -13.95 -7.52
N ARG A 198 21.89 -14.94 -7.87
CA ARG A 198 20.52 -14.73 -8.36
C ARG A 198 19.60 -14.20 -7.25
N LEU A 199 18.41 -13.74 -7.64
CA LEU A 199 17.38 -13.29 -6.70
C LEU A 199 16.97 -14.40 -5.73
N ALA A 200 17.10 -14.14 -4.44
CA ALA A 200 16.67 -15.04 -3.38
C ALA A 200 16.29 -14.27 -2.11
N SER A 201 15.72 -15.00 -1.14
CA SER A 201 15.59 -14.50 0.23
C SER A 201 16.96 -14.21 0.84
N ALA A 202 17.09 -13.05 1.46
CA ALA A 202 18.31 -12.55 2.10
C ALA A 202 18.14 -12.39 3.63
N GLY A 203 17.17 -13.09 4.21
CA GLY A 203 16.87 -13.05 5.64
C GLY A 203 15.94 -11.92 6.03
N SER A 204 16.10 -11.41 7.25
CA SER A 204 15.28 -10.33 7.81
C SER A 204 16.12 -9.32 8.59
N ALA A 205 15.65 -8.08 8.67
CA ALA A 205 16.25 -7.04 9.51
C ALA A 205 15.20 -6.45 10.45
N SER A 206 15.55 -6.35 11.73
CA SER A 206 14.68 -5.74 12.74
C SER A 206 15.05 -4.27 12.94
N PRO A 207 14.08 -3.37 13.06
CA PRO A 207 14.38 -1.96 13.25
C PRO A 207 14.95 -1.69 14.65
N VAL A 208 15.95 -0.83 14.72
CA VAL A 208 16.51 -0.29 15.96
C VAL A 208 16.17 1.19 16.02
N ALA A 209 15.50 1.61 17.09
CA ALA A 209 15.00 2.99 17.24
C ALA A 209 14.19 3.50 16.03
N GLY A 210 13.43 2.61 15.38
CA GLY A 210 12.59 2.96 14.23
C GLY A 210 13.30 2.96 12.87
N ALA A 211 14.61 2.66 12.82
CA ALA A 211 15.40 2.62 11.59
C ALA A 211 15.92 1.20 11.27
N LEU A 212 16.14 0.90 10.00
CA LEU A 212 16.79 -0.35 9.57
C LEU A 212 18.25 -0.08 9.23
N ASP A 213 19.17 -0.75 9.91
CA ASP A 213 20.57 -0.81 9.51
C ASP A 213 20.79 -2.01 8.59
N LEU A 214 21.12 -1.75 7.32
CA LEU A 214 21.24 -2.76 6.28
C LEU A 214 22.64 -2.75 5.67
N SER A 215 23.26 -3.93 5.58
CA SER A 215 24.45 -4.15 4.76
C SER A 215 24.03 -4.53 3.34
N LEU A 216 24.37 -3.69 2.37
CA LEU A 216 24.13 -3.90 0.95
C LEU A 216 25.41 -4.39 0.28
N PRO A 217 25.50 -5.65 -0.19
CA PRO A 217 26.65 -6.16 -0.93
C PRO A 217 26.99 -5.30 -2.14
N ALA A 218 28.24 -5.38 -2.61
CA ALA A 218 28.65 -4.73 -3.85
C ALA A 218 27.72 -5.12 -5.00
N ARG A 219 27.40 -4.16 -5.88
CA ARG A 219 26.58 -4.35 -7.07
C ARG A 219 25.32 -5.20 -6.80
N SER A 220 24.46 -4.71 -5.91
CA SER A 220 23.27 -5.45 -5.48
C SER A 220 22.00 -4.63 -5.52
N ALA A 221 20.88 -5.30 -5.72
CA ALA A 221 19.54 -4.78 -5.49
C ALA A 221 18.94 -5.50 -4.28
N THR A 222 18.53 -4.75 -3.28
CA THR A 222 17.84 -5.27 -2.09
C THR A 222 16.45 -4.68 -2.03
N LEU A 223 15.44 -5.55 -1.98
CA LEU A 223 14.08 -5.23 -1.59
C LEU A 223 13.91 -5.57 -0.11
N ALA A 224 13.51 -4.60 0.70
CA ALA A 224 13.03 -4.83 2.07
C ALA A 224 11.51 -4.63 2.12
N VAL A 225 10.79 -5.67 2.52
CA VAL A 225 9.32 -5.65 2.66
C VAL A 225 8.99 -5.62 4.14
N THR A 226 8.42 -4.51 4.62
CA THR A 226 8.12 -4.32 6.04
C THR A 226 6.65 -3.93 6.23
N PRO A 227 5.93 -4.59 7.15
CA PRO A 227 4.64 -4.11 7.59
C PRO A 227 4.78 -2.78 8.33
N LEU A 228 4.00 -1.79 7.94
CA LEU A 228 3.72 -0.61 8.76
C LEU A 228 2.67 -0.98 9.80
N THR A 229 2.80 -0.42 11.00
CA THR A 229 1.68 -0.40 11.93
C THR A 229 0.50 0.29 11.25
N ALA A 230 -0.69 -0.32 11.32
CA ALA A 230 -1.89 0.30 10.81
C ALA A 230 -2.02 1.69 11.46
N ALA A 231 -2.18 2.73 10.63
CA ALA A 231 -2.48 4.04 11.15
C ALA A 231 -3.75 3.93 12.02
N PRO A 232 -3.80 4.56 13.19
CA PRO A 232 -5.04 4.66 13.95
C PRO A 232 -6.15 5.17 13.01
N PRO A 233 -7.40 4.70 13.16
CA PRO A 233 -8.52 5.33 12.47
C PRO A 233 -8.46 6.85 12.70
N PRO A 234 -8.86 7.68 11.73
CA PRO A 234 -8.95 9.12 11.92
C PRO A 234 -9.70 9.43 13.23
N ALA A 235 -9.22 10.40 14.00
CA ALA A 235 -9.91 10.83 15.20
C ALA A 235 -11.28 11.39 14.81
N THR A 236 -12.35 10.73 15.25
CA THR A 236 -13.74 11.16 15.07
C THR A 236 -14.17 12.05 16.23
N GLN A 237 -15.01 13.04 16.00
CA GLN A 237 -15.66 13.84 17.05
C GLN A 237 -16.96 13.17 17.50
N PHE A 238 -17.36 13.39 18.76
CA PHE A 238 -18.62 12.90 19.28
C PHE A 238 -19.72 13.97 19.13
N TYR A 239 -20.79 13.62 18.44
CA TYR A 239 -21.97 14.45 18.26
C TYR A 239 -23.12 13.85 19.06
N THR A 240 -23.66 14.62 20.01
CA THR A 240 -24.84 14.20 20.76
C THR A 240 -26.08 14.26 19.89
N VAL A 241 -27.03 13.36 20.15
CA VAL A 241 -28.39 13.45 19.61
C VAL A 241 -29.38 13.48 20.77
N ALA A 242 -30.59 14.01 20.53
CA ALA A 242 -31.68 13.83 21.48
C ALA A 242 -31.91 12.32 21.68
N PRO A 243 -31.96 11.80 22.93
CA PRO A 243 -32.12 10.37 23.19
C PRO A 243 -33.27 9.79 22.38
N CYS A 244 -32.98 8.79 21.56
CA CYS A 244 -33.89 8.31 20.53
C CYS A 244 -33.88 6.79 20.43
N ARG A 245 -35.07 6.19 20.43
CA ARG A 245 -35.25 4.75 20.21
C ARG A 245 -35.11 4.42 18.74
N ALA A 246 -33.92 4.03 18.33
CA ALA A 246 -33.62 3.68 16.95
C ALA A 246 -34.20 2.33 16.54
N VAL A 247 -34.26 1.34 17.43
CA VAL A 247 -34.82 0.02 17.14
C VAL A 247 -35.63 -0.47 18.33
N ASP A 248 -36.79 -1.08 18.07
CA ASP A 248 -37.58 -1.79 19.08
C ASP A 248 -38.28 -2.98 18.43
N THR A 249 -37.71 -4.17 18.58
CA THR A 249 -38.24 -5.35 17.89
C THR A 249 -39.54 -5.89 18.49
N ARG A 250 -40.14 -5.20 19.46
CA ARG A 250 -41.48 -5.46 19.98
C ARG A 250 -42.57 -4.71 19.22
N THR A 251 -42.21 -3.66 18.48
CA THR A 251 -43.17 -2.82 17.76
C THR A 251 -43.90 -3.60 16.68
N ILE A 252 -45.23 -3.44 16.63
CA ILE A 252 -46.17 -4.03 15.66
C ILE A 252 -46.88 -2.87 14.92
N PRO A 253 -47.10 -2.96 13.59
CA PRO A 253 -46.73 -4.06 12.71
C PRO A 253 -45.22 -4.21 12.55
N ALA A 254 -44.79 -5.42 12.18
CA ALA A 254 -43.39 -5.72 11.90
C ALA A 254 -42.83 -4.78 10.82
N GLY A 255 -41.56 -4.43 10.92
CA GLY A 255 -40.91 -3.50 10.01
C GLY A 255 -39.40 -3.47 10.19
N PRO A 256 -38.68 -2.69 9.35
CA PRO A 256 -37.21 -2.71 9.32
C PRO A 256 -36.55 -2.47 10.68
N TYR A 257 -37.19 -1.64 11.53
CA TYR A 257 -36.73 -1.27 12.87
C TYR A 257 -37.63 -1.78 14.00
N GLY A 258 -38.68 -2.50 13.63
CA GLY A 258 -39.68 -3.09 14.51
C GLY A 258 -39.51 -4.60 14.62
N GLY A 259 -40.59 -5.29 14.96
CA GLY A 259 -40.64 -6.75 14.91
C GLY A 259 -40.27 -7.33 13.53
N PRO A 260 -40.00 -8.64 13.44
CA PRO A 260 -40.14 -9.64 14.52
C PRO A 260 -38.97 -9.65 15.52
N ALA A 261 -39.07 -10.44 16.59
CA ALA A 261 -37.94 -10.72 17.48
C ALA A 261 -36.73 -11.30 16.72
N LEU A 262 -35.53 -11.23 17.31
CA LEU A 262 -34.36 -11.94 16.78
C LEU A 262 -34.48 -13.43 17.10
N THR A 263 -34.30 -14.28 16.09
CA THR A 263 -34.22 -15.73 16.25
C THR A 263 -32.81 -16.17 16.63
N ALA A 264 -32.69 -17.24 17.41
CA ALA A 264 -31.43 -17.88 17.73
C ALA A 264 -30.56 -18.13 16.49
N GLY A 265 -29.29 -17.76 16.56
CA GLY A 265 -28.31 -17.86 15.48
C GLY A 265 -28.44 -16.80 14.38
N ALA A 266 -29.54 -16.04 14.33
CA ALA A 266 -29.79 -15.08 13.27
C ALA A 266 -29.08 -13.73 13.51
N THR A 267 -28.77 -13.05 12.40
CA THR A 267 -28.30 -11.67 12.40
C THR A 267 -29.34 -10.78 11.75
N ARG A 268 -29.70 -9.67 12.40
CA ARG A 268 -30.51 -8.60 11.80
C ARG A 268 -29.65 -7.36 11.61
N THR A 269 -29.79 -6.72 10.45
CA THR A 269 -29.06 -5.49 10.11
C THR A 269 -30.03 -4.31 10.11
N PHE A 270 -29.61 -3.20 10.71
CA PHE A 270 -30.37 -1.96 10.83
C PHE A 270 -29.54 -0.81 10.24
N GLY A 271 -30.06 -0.14 9.22
CA GLY A 271 -29.45 1.07 8.67
C GLY A 271 -29.81 2.28 9.53
N LEU A 272 -28.84 2.84 10.25
CA LEU A 272 -29.07 3.98 11.17
C LEU A 272 -28.92 5.34 10.49
N GLY A 273 -28.36 5.39 9.27
CA GLY A 273 -28.23 6.63 8.50
C GLY A 273 -29.59 7.28 8.25
N GLY A 274 -29.71 8.57 8.57
CA GLY A 274 -30.95 9.33 8.51
C GLY A 274 -31.92 9.09 9.67
N ARG A 275 -31.58 8.23 10.64
CA ARG A 275 -32.44 7.91 11.79
C ARG A 275 -31.88 8.53 13.07
N CYS A 276 -32.76 9.04 13.93
CA CYS A 276 -32.35 9.68 15.19
C CYS A 276 -31.31 10.81 15.02
N GLY A 277 -31.27 11.47 13.86
CA GLY A 277 -30.27 12.50 13.55
C GLY A 277 -28.87 11.98 13.22
N ILE A 278 -28.69 10.66 13.06
CA ILE A 278 -27.41 10.04 12.71
C ILE A 278 -27.19 10.19 11.19
N PRO A 279 -26.10 10.80 10.73
CA PRO A 279 -25.78 10.91 9.31
C PRO A 279 -25.34 9.55 8.74
N SER A 280 -25.50 9.35 7.43
CA SER A 280 -25.07 8.11 6.75
C SER A 280 -23.54 7.93 6.72
N THR A 281 -22.81 9.00 7.01
CA THR A 281 -21.34 9.09 7.07
C THR A 281 -20.78 8.76 8.45
N ALA A 282 -21.62 8.60 9.48
CA ALA A 282 -21.19 8.25 10.84
C ALA A 282 -20.38 6.94 10.86
N ASN A 283 -19.24 6.96 11.55
CA ASN A 283 -18.34 5.81 11.68
C ASN A 283 -18.66 4.92 12.87
N ALA A 284 -19.26 5.47 13.93
CA ALA A 284 -19.70 4.71 15.10
C ALA A 284 -20.93 5.36 15.77
N VAL A 285 -21.64 4.60 16.61
CA VAL A 285 -22.80 5.07 17.38
C VAL A 285 -22.61 4.77 18.86
N SER A 286 -23.00 5.71 19.73
CA SER A 286 -23.13 5.48 21.18
C SER A 286 -24.60 5.18 21.52
N LEU A 287 -24.84 4.01 22.09
CA LEU A 287 -26.18 3.51 22.34
C LEU A 287 -26.27 2.69 23.63
N ASN A 288 -27.49 2.50 24.11
CA ASN A 288 -27.86 1.45 25.04
C ASN A 288 -28.55 0.33 24.27
N VAL A 289 -28.06 -0.89 24.43
CA VAL A 289 -28.73 -2.10 23.96
C VAL A 289 -29.49 -2.72 25.12
N THR A 290 -30.78 -2.96 24.94
CA THR A 290 -31.62 -3.65 25.93
C THR A 290 -32.16 -4.93 25.33
N VAL A 291 -31.99 -6.03 26.06
CA VAL A 291 -32.60 -7.32 25.77
C VAL A 291 -33.83 -7.51 26.65
N THR A 292 -34.90 -8.05 26.08
CA THR A 292 -36.11 -8.41 26.83
C THR A 292 -36.87 -9.56 26.15
N GLY A 293 -37.72 -10.26 26.91
CA GLY A 293 -38.51 -11.38 26.38
C GLY A 293 -37.66 -12.52 25.80
N SER A 294 -36.44 -12.73 26.30
CA SER A 294 -35.58 -13.85 25.90
C SER A 294 -36.20 -15.18 26.30
N SER A 295 -36.34 -16.13 25.38
CA SER A 295 -36.84 -17.48 25.70
C SER A 295 -35.74 -18.45 26.18
N ALA A 296 -34.47 -18.09 26.00
CA ALA A 296 -33.30 -18.89 26.36
C ALA A 296 -32.15 -17.99 26.81
N ALA A 297 -31.17 -18.53 27.53
CA ALA A 297 -29.93 -17.83 27.82
C ALA A 297 -29.07 -17.64 26.56
N GLY A 298 -28.28 -16.57 26.52
CA GLY A 298 -27.43 -16.26 25.38
C GLY A 298 -26.80 -14.87 25.48
N ASN A 299 -26.39 -14.34 24.33
CA ASN A 299 -25.91 -12.97 24.22
C ASN A 299 -26.32 -12.32 22.90
N LEU A 300 -26.28 -10.99 22.86
CA LEU A 300 -26.30 -10.23 21.60
C LEU A 300 -24.91 -9.71 21.29
N ALA A 301 -24.47 -9.85 20.05
CA ALA A 301 -23.29 -9.22 19.50
C ALA A 301 -23.69 -8.08 18.55
N LEU A 302 -23.09 -6.90 18.72
CA LEU A 302 -23.32 -5.72 17.90
C LEU A 302 -22.02 -5.40 17.13
N PHE A 303 -22.10 -5.24 15.81
CA PHE A 303 -20.92 -5.08 14.95
C PHE A 303 -21.26 -4.34 13.64
N PRO A 304 -20.26 -3.81 12.92
CA PRO A 304 -20.48 -3.18 11.61
C PRO A 304 -21.20 -4.12 10.65
N ALA A 305 -22.21 -3.63 9.95
CA ALA A 305 -22.84 -4.40 8.88
C ALA A 305 -21.79 -4.80 7.82
N GLY A 306 -21.78 -6.09 7.43
CA GLY A 306 -20.80 -6.66 6.51
C GLY A 306 -19.52 -7.18 7.17
N ALA A 307 -19.32 -6.97 8.47
CA ALA A 307 -18.23 -7.56 9.24
C ALA A 307 -18.66 -8.86 9.94
N ALA A 308 -17.68 -9.61 10.47
CA ALA A 308 -17.94 -10.73 11.37
C ALA A 308 -18.13 -10.23 12.81
N ALA A 309 -19.04 -10.86 13.56
CA ALA A 309 -19.19 -10.62 14.99
C ALA A 309 -17.93 -11.08 15.74
N THR A 310 -17.32 -10.20 16.53
CA THR A 310 -16.08 -10.51 17.27
C THR A 310 -16.29 -10.62 18.78
N THR A 311 -17.27 -9.91 19.36
CA THR A 311 -17.50 -9.87 20.82
C THR A 311 -19.00 -9.76 21.16
N SER A 312 -19.37 -10.09 22.40
CA SER A 312 -20.73 -9.88 22.91
C SER A 312 -20.88 -8.47 23.50
N ALA A 313 -22.07 -7.88 23.29
CA ALA A 313 -22.45 -6.57 23.82
C ALA A 313 -23.29 -6.68 25.09
N VAL A 314 -24.12 -7.72 25.22
CA VAL A 314 -24.92 -7.99 26.43
C VAL A 314 -25.21 -9.48 26.55
N ASN A 315 -25.01 -10.02 27.76
CA ASN A 315 -25.25 -11.43 28.10
C ASN A 315 -26.48 -11.52 29.02
N TYR A 316 -27.30 -12.53 28.85
CA TYR A 316 -28.59 -12.64 29.55
C TYR A 316 -29.04 -14.09 29.75
N SER A 317 -29.88 -14.29 30.77
CA SER A 317 -30.63 -15.52 31.00
C SER A 317 -32.02 -15.46 30.36
N ALA A 318 -32.72 -16.60 30.32
CA ALA A 318 -34.12 -16.65 29.87
C ALA A 318 -35.02 -15.78 30.77
N GLY A 319 -35.96 -15.05 30.17
CA GLY A 319 -36.90 -14.16 30.84
C GLY A 319 -36.32 -12.84 31.35
N GLN A 320 -35.00 -12.65 31.25
CA GLN A 320 -34.33 -11.47 31.80
C GLN A 320 -34.54 -10.25 30.90
N THR A 321 -34.81 -9.10 31.54
CA THR A 321 -34.69 -7.78 30.91
C THR A 321 -33.44 -7.11 31.44
N ILE A 322 -32.47 -6.85 30.57
CA ILE A 322 -31.17 -6.28 30.95
C ILE A 322 -30.64 -5.38 29.83
N ALA A 323 -29.92 -4.32 30.20
CA ALA A 323 -29.32 -3.38 29.28
C ALA A 323 -27.80 -3.27 29.48
N ASN A 324 -27.09 -2.86 28.43
CA ASN A 324 -25.70 -2.43 28.49
C ASN A 324 -25.47 -1.21 27.60
N ASN A 325 -24.54 -0.33 27.96
CA ASN A 325 -24.08 0.75 27.10
C ASN A 325 -22.99 0.26 26.16
N ALA A 326 -22.98 0.74 24.91
CA ALA A 326 -21.98 0.37 23.92
C ALA A 326 -21.67 1.53 22.97
N ILE A 327 -20.41 1.61 22.56
CA ILE A 327 -19.99 2.34 21.36
C ILE A 327 -19.69 1.29 20.29
N VAL A 328 -20.37 1.38 19.16
CA VAL A 328 -20.30 0.35 18.11
C VAL A 328 -19.94 1.00 16.78
N MET A 329 -18.89 0.49 16.14
CA MET A 329 -18.54 0.85 14.76
C MET A 329 -19.67 0.51 13.80
N LEU A 330 -19.89 1.34 12.80
CA LEU A 330 -20.90 1.17 11.77
C LEU A 330 -20.27 0.74 10.45
N GLY A 331 -21.00 -0.07 9.68
CA GLY A 331 -20.66 -0.43 8.31
C GLY A 331 -21.08 0.66 7.32
N ALA A 332 -21.01 0.35 6.03
CA ALA A 332 -21.42 1.27 4.97
C ALA A 332 -22.84 1.82 5.20
N SER A 333 -23.04 3.12 4.90
CA SER A 333 -24.31 3.84 5.11
C SER A 333 -24.84 3.76 6.55
N ALA A 334 -23.95 3.82 7.54
CA ALA A 334 -24.27 3.73 8.97
C ALA A 334 -25.03 2.43 9.34
N GLY A 335 -24.62 1.28 8.76
CA GLY A 335 -25.24 -0.02 9.00
C GLY A 335 -24.75 -0.72 10.27
N LEU A 336 -25.68 -1.11 11.15
CA LEU A 336 -25.42 -1.87 12.38
C LEU A 336 -26.00 -3.29 12.27
N ALA A 337 -25.19 -4.32 12.52
CA ALA A 337 -25.65 -5.70 12.61
C ALA A 337 -25.76 -6.16 14.06
N VAL A 338 -26.83 -6.88 14.37
CA VAL A 338 -27.12 -7.47 15.69
C VAL A 338 -27.32 -8.96 15.52
N ARG A 339 -26.44 -9.77 16.11
CA ARG A 339 -26.52 -11.23 16.09
C ARG A 339 -27.03 -11.75 17.42
N CYS A 340 -28.02 -12.65 17.36
CA CYS A 340 -28.52 -13.36 18.53
C CYS A 340 -27.77 -14.70 18.70
N ASN A 341 -26.93 -14.79 19.72
CA ASN A 341 -26.19 -16.01 20.06
C ASN A 341 -26.92 -16.80 21.17
N GLN A 342 -28.21 -17.04 20.97
CA GLN A 342 -28.95 -18.06 21.72
C GLN A 342 -28.81 -19.42 21.03
N ALA A 343 -28.91 -20.50 21.81
CA ALA A 343 -28.97 -21.87 21.26
C ALA A 343 -30.34 -22.17 20.61
N SER A 344 -31.42 -21.55 21.09
CA SER A 344 -32.79 -21.76 20.58
C SER A 344 -33.71 -20.58 20.93
N GLY A 345 -34.86 -20.53 20.25
CA GLY A 345 -35.92 -19.56 20.53
C GLY A 345 -35.64 -18.14 20.02
N THR A 346 -36.15 -17.14 20.74
CA THR A 346 -36.12 -15.73 20.31
C THR A 346 -35.81 -14.76 21.44
N THR A 347 -35.43 -13.55 21.08
CA THR A 347 -35.33 -12.42 22.01
C THR A 347 -35.64 -11.08 21.33
N HIS A 348 -36.15 -10.12 22.08
CA HIS A 348 -36.29 -8.75 21.60
C HIS A 348 -35.05 -7.92 21.91
N VAL A 349 -34.76 -6.98 21.01
CA VAL A 349 -33.72 -5.97 21.19
C VAL A 349 -34.34 -4.58 21.05
N ILE A 350 -33.89 -3.69 21.91
CA ILE A 350 -34.18 -2.27 21.85
C ILE A 350 -32.84 -1.55 21.79
N LEU A 351 -32.70 -0.62 20.85
CA LEU A 351 -31.51 0.22 20.70
C LEU A 351 -31.90 1.67 20.90
N ASP A 352 -31.45 2.25 22.00
CA ASP A 352 -31.64 3.66 22.35
C ASP A 352 -30.32 4.41 22.14
N VAL A 353 -30.29 5.39 21.24
CA VAL A 353 -29.09 6.12 20.82
C VAL A 353 -29.01 7.47 21.52
N ASN A 354 -27.79 7.90 21.91
CA ASN A 354 -27.53 9.21 22.52
C ASN A 354 -26.45 10.04 21.79
N GLY A 355 -25.75 9.46 20.80
CA GLY A 355 -24.84 10.20 19.93
C GLY A 355 -24.15 9.31 18.90
N TYR A 356 -23.31 9.91 18.06
CA TYR A 356 -22.52 9.23 17.04
C TYR A 356 -21.12 9.85 16.92
N PHE A 357 -20.25 9.13 16.21
CA PHE A 357 -18.88 9.54 15.91
C PHE A 357 -18.71 9.72 14.41
N GLU A 358 -18.17 10.87 14.01
CA GLU A 358 -17.80 11.24 12.63
C GLU A 358 -16.62 12.23 12.64
#